data_AF-A0A357N8M8-F1
#
_entry.id   AF-A0A357N8M8-F1
#
_cell.length_a   1.000
_cell.length_b   1.000
_cell.length_c   1.000
_cell.angle_alpha   90.00
_cell.angle_beta   90.00
_cell.angle_gamma   90.00
#
_symmetry.space_group_name_H-M   'P 1'
#
loop_
_entity.id
_entity.type
_entity.pdbx_description
1 polymer ?
#
loop_
_entity_poly.entity_id
_entity_poly.type
_entity_poly.pdbx_seq_one_letter_code
_entity_poly.pdbx_strand_id
1 'polypeptide(L)' 'KKNYARGELLAVLRPSDQRTLPVCPVYEACGGCQLQHMAYGEQLNWKRQVVADAL' A
#
# COMPACT_ATOMS: atom_id res chain seq x y z
N LYS A 1 -21.84 6.02 -0.64
CA LYS A 1 -21.68 7.03 0.44
C LYS A 1 -21.55 8.40 -0.21
N LYS A 2 -22.03 9.48 0.42
CA LYS A 2 -22.08 10.82 -0.21
C LYS A 2 -20.70 11.43 -0.53
N ASN A 3 -19.63 10.99 0.17
CA ASN A 3 -18.32 11.66 0.11
C ASN A 3 -17.16 10.75 -0.37
N TYR A 4 -17.41 9.48 -0.70
CA TYR A 4 -16.35 8.60 -1.25
C TYR A 4 -16.92 7.42 -2.05
N ALA A 5 -16.07 6.88 -2.93
CA ALA A 5 -16.26 5.64 -3.68
C ALA A 5 -15.18 4.61 -3.33
N ARG A 6 -15.45 3.33 -3.63
CA ARG A 6 -14.46 2.25 -3.55
C ARG A 6 -14.13 1.79 -4.97
N GLY A 7 -12.87 1.50 -5.21
CA GLY A 7 -12.40 0.95 -6.48
C GLY A 7 -11.58 -0.31 -6.25
N GLU A 8 -11.53 -1.15 -7.27
CA GLU A 8 -10.68 -2.32 -7.36
C GLU A 8 -9.61 -2.11 -8.44
N LEU A 9 -8.40 -2.60 -8.21
CA LEU A 9 -7.30 -2.45 -9.15
C LEU A 9 -7.47 -3.43 -10.30
N LEU A 10 -7.77 -2.93 -11.51
CA LEU A 10 -7.86 -3.76 -12.71
C LEU A 10 -6.50 -4.03 -13.37
N ALA A 11 -5.65 -3.01 -13.46
CA ALA A 11 -4.33 -3.12 -14.07
C ALA A 11 -3.38 -2.04 -13.53
N VAL A 12 -2.09 -2.37 -13.47
CA VAL A 12 -1.00 -1.42 -13.18
C VAL A 12 -0.33 -1.04 -14.50
N LEU A 13 -0.62 0.17 -15.01
CA LEU A 13 -0.03 0.63 -16.27
C LEU A 13 1.44 1.05 -16.13
N ARG A 14 1.81 1.58 -14.97
CA ARG A 14 3.19 1.95 -14.60
C ARG A 14 3.38 1.72 -13.11
N PRO A 15 4.23 0.77 -12.68
CA PRO A 15 4.52 0.58 -11.27
C PRO A 15 5.38 1.75 -10.74
N SER A 16 5.27 2.04 -9.44
CA SER A 16 6.23 2.90 -8.73
C SER A 16 7.57 2.16 -8.59
N ASP A 17 8.68 2.90 -8.60
CA ASP A 17 10.01 2.36 -8.33
C ASP A 17 10.14 1.77 -6.92
N GLN A 18 9.29 2.21 -5.98
CA GLN A 18 9.23 1.69 -4.61
C GLN A 18 8.25 0.51 -4.46
N ARG A 19 7.67 0.00 -5.56
CA ARG A 19 6.78 -1.17 -5.52
C ARG A 19 7.61 -2.44 -5.45
N THR A 20 7.28 -3.32 -4.51
CA THR A 20 7.92 -4.64 -4.37
C THR A 20 6.89 -5.76 -4.53
N LEU A 21 7.34 -6.94 -4.95
CA LEU A 21 6.52 -8.14 -4.87
C LEU A 21 6.32 -8.51 -3.39
N PRO A 22 5.07 -8.69 -2.92
CA PRO A 22 4.81 -9.17 -1.58
C PRO A 22 5.50 -10.51 -1.30
N VAL A 23 6.10 -10.65 -0.13
CA VAL A 23 6.78 -11.91 0.28
C VAL A 23 5.79 -13.00 0.67
N CYS A 24 4.57 -12.62 1.08
CA CYS A 24 3.53 -13.57 1.46
C CYS A 24 2.79 -14.09 0.22
N PRO A 25 2.74 -15.42 -0.01
CA PRO A 25 2.09 -15.99 -1.19
C PRO A 25 0.56 -15.79 -1.21
N VAL A 26 -0.05 -15.48 -0.06
CA VAL A 26 -1.50 -15.23 0.08
C VAL A 26 -1.83 -13.76 0.34
N TYR A 27 -0.91 -12.85 0.02
CA TYR A 27 -1.03 -11.42 0.29
C TYR A 27 -2.35 -10.83 -0.22
N GLU A 28 -2.77 -11.17 -1.44
CA GLU A 28 -3.96 -10.61 -2.07
C GLU A 28 -5.28 -11.11 -1.45
N ALA A 29 -5.29 -12.30 -0.85
CA ALA A 29 -6.51 -12.91 -0.30
C ALA A 29 -6.66 -12.77 1.22
N CYS A 30 -5.54 -12.72 1.96
CA CYS A 30 -5.55 -12.81 3.42
C CYS A 30 -5.92 -11.49 4.13
N GLY A 31 -5.49 -10.34 3.57
CA GLY A 31 -5.76 -9.02 4.16
C GLY A 31 -4.98 -8.68 5.45
N GLY A 32 -4.22 -9.63 6.03
CA GLY A 32 -3.47 -9.42 7.27
C GLY A 32 -2.28 -8.46 7.13
N CYS A 33 -1.71 -8.34 5.93
CA CYS A 33 -0.61 -7.42 5.63
C CYS A 33 -1.04 -6.46 4.52
N GLN A 34 -0.99 -5.14 4.78
CA GLN A 34 -1.49 -4.13 3.84
C GLN A 34 -0.38 -3.45 3.02
N LEU A 35 0.87 -3.52 3.47
CA LEU A 35 1.98 -2.72 2.93
C LEU A 35 3.07 -3.53 2.21
N GLN A 36 2.95 -4.86 2.08
CA GLN A 36 4.04 -5.66 1.49
C GLN A 36 4.30 -5.37 0.00
N HIS A 37 3.38 -4.67 -0.66
CA HIS A 37 3.58 -4.17 -2.03
C HIS A 37 4.50 -2.91 -2.08
N MET A 38 4.93 -2.39 -0.94
CA MET A 38 5.79 -1.22 -0.78
C MET A 38 7.15 -1.64 -0.21
N ALA A 39 8.23 -1.12 -0.77
CA ALA A 39 9.59 -1.34 -0.27
C ALA A 39 9.70 -0.94 1.21
N TYR A 40 10.45 -1.71 2.00
CA TYR A 40 10.49 -1.52 3.46
C TYR A 40 10.94 -0.12 3.89
N GLY A 41 11.95 0.45 3.23
CA GLY A 41 12.39 1.82 3.50
C GLY A 41 11.27 2.84 3.32
N GLU A 42 10.45 2.65 2.28
CA GLU A 42 9.31 3.53 2.00
C GLU A 42 8.16 3.32 3.00
N GLN A 43 7.97 2.11 3.54
CA GLN A 43 7.02 1.89 4.63
C GLN A 43 7.38 2.70 5.88
N LEU A 44 8.67 2.81 6.21
CA LEU A 44 9.14 3.60 7.35
C LEU A 44 8.93 5.10 7.12
N ASN A 45 9.24 5.58 5.91
CA ASN A 45 9.01 6.96 5.50
C ASN A 45 7.52 7.32 5.60
N TRP A 46 6.66 6.48 5.01
CA TRP A 46 5.21 6.66 5.03
C TRP A 46 4.67 6.70 6.47
N LYS A 47 5.08 5.77 7.33
CA LYS A 47 4.66 5.76 8.74
C LYS A 47 5.08 7.01 9.50
N ARG A 48 6.30 7.51 9.26
CA ARG A 48 6.76 8.77 9.86
C ARG A 48 5.89 9.93 9.39
N GLN A 49 5.59 10.00 8.09
CA GLN A 49 4.76 11.06 7.52
C GLN A 49 3.36 11.05 8.11
N VAL A 50 2.71 9.88 8.22
CA VAL A 50 1.37 9.75 8.83
C VAL A 50 1.32 10.32 10.24
N VAL A 51 2.35 10.07 11.06
CA VAL A 51 2.42 10.64 12.41
C VAL A 51 2.67 12.14 12.36
N ALA A 52 3.57 12.62 11.50
CA ALA A 52 3.86 14.04 11.35
C ALA A 52 2.63 14.84 10.88
N ASP A 53 1.84 14.30 9.96
CA ASP A 53 0.61 14.93 9.44
C ASP A 53 -0.51 15.00 10.49
N ALA A 54 -0.44 14.17 11.54
CA ALA A 54 -1.43 14.10 12.60
C ALA A 54 -1.13 15.05 13.79
N LEU A 55 0.03 15.70 13.80
CA LEU A 55 0.46 16.69 14.80
C LEU A 55 0.08 18.11 14.34
#